data_AF-A0A959AZZ0-F1
#
_entry.id   AF-A0A959AZZ0-F1
#
_cell.length_a   1.000
_cell.length_b   1.000
_cell.length_c   1.000
_cell.angle_alpha   90.00
_cell.angle_beta   90.00
_cell.angle_gamma   90.00
#
_symmetry.space_group_name_H-M   'P 1'
#
loop_
_entity.id
_entity.type
_entity.pdbx_description
1 polymer ?
#
loop_
_entity_poly.entity_id
_entity_poly.type
_entity_poly.pdbx_seq_one_letter_code
_entity_poly.pdbx_strand_id
1 'polypeptide(L)'
;ERLEAAVVRFKNNSEDWIAVIGLYDNRPYEVFTGRAEDMFKFPEYVTKGWVIKVKDEEGNNRYDFQFLDREGYRVLIEGLSRSFNKEYWNYAKLISGVLRHGMPILYVVDLVEGLNVAEDYINTWKNGVVRALKQFVPDGTQAANSACPNCNDPDGLIYKEGCLICKSCGYSECG
;
A
#
# COMPACT_ATOMS: atom_id res chain seq x y z
N GLU A 1 7.19 19.03 -3.97
CA GLU A 1 5.82 18.68 -3.55
C GLU A 1 5.90 17.76 -2.35
N ARG A 2 5.00 17.87 -1.37
CA ARG A 2 5.03 17.07 -0.14
C ARG A 2 3.66 16.44 0.08
N LEU A 3 3.63 15.11 0.17
CA LEU A 3 2.44 14.32 0.46
C LEU A 3 2.57 13.70 1.84
N GLU A 4 1.49 13.64 2.62
CA GLU A 4 1.46 12.76 3.79
C GLU A 4 1.57 11.32 3.33
N ALA A 5 2.10 10.44 4.17
CA ALA A 5 2.25 9.05 3.80
C ALA A 5 2.05 8.11 4.97
N ALA A 6 1.45 6.95 4.67
CA ALA A 6 1.41 5.80 5.57
C ALA A 6 2.48 4.79 5.18
N VAL A 7 3.00 4.08 6.17
CA VAL A 7 3.96 2.99 5.98
C VAL A 7 3.31 1.67 6.37
N VAL A 8 3.29 0.74 5.42
CA VAL A 8 2.82 -0.63 5.62
C VAL A 8 3.99 -1.57 5.37
N ARG A 9 4.20 -2.51 6.30
CA ARG A 9 5.24 -3.53 6.21
C ARG A 9 4.60 -4.86 5.86
N PHE A 10 5.24 -5.63 4.99
CA PHE A 10 4.75 -6.93 4.58
C PHE A 10 5.91 -7.86 4.19
N LYS A 11 5.64 -9.16 4.12
CA LYS A 11 6.56 -10.15 3.57
C LYS A 11 6.28 -10.37 2.09
N ASN A 12 7.32 -10.40 1.28
CA ASN A 12 7.30 -10.92 -0.08
C ASN A 12 8.19 -12.16 -0.09
N ASN A 13 7.57 -13.35 -0.16
CA ASN A 13 8.23 -14.62 0.17
C ASN A 13 8.93 -14.55 1.54
N SER A 14 10.25 -14.76 1.60
CA SER A 14 11.05 -14.66 2.83
C SER A 14 11.52 -13.24 3.15
N GLU A 15 11.40 -12.30 2.21
CA GLU A 15 11.98 -10.97 2.31
C GLU A 15 11.04 -9.99 2.99
N ASP A 16 11.60 -9.11 3.81
CA ASP A 16 10.88 -7.98 4.40
C ASP A 16 10.73 -6.86 3.38
N TRP A 17 9.52 -6.33 3.26
CA TRP A 17 9.17 -5.30 2.30
C TRP A 17 8.38 -4.17 2.98
N ILE A 18 8.48 -3.00 2.39
CA ILE A 18 7.79 -1.80 2.83
C ILE A 18 7.02 -1.22 1.65
N ALA A 19 5.76 -0.87 1.90
CA ALA A 19 4.96 0.03 1.08
C ALA A 19 4.82 1.37 1.80
N VAL A 20 5.22 2.45 1.12
CA VAL A 20 4.92 3.83 1.51
C VAL A 20 3.80 4.32 0.59
N ILE A 21 2.65 4.63 1.18
CA ILE A 21 1.46 5.09 0.45
C ILE A 21 1.34 6.59 0.64
N GLY A 22 1.61 7.35 -0.41
CA GLY A 22 1.42 8.80 -0.46
C GLY A 22 -0.07 9.13 -0.54
N LEU A 23 -0.49 10.12 0.25
CA LEU A 23 -1.86 10.55 0.41
C LEU A 23 -2.03 11.96 -0.14
N TYR A 24 -3.09 12.15 -0.94
CA TYR A 24 -3.57 13.44 -1.41
C TYR A 24 -5.02 13.60 -0.95
N ASP A 25 -5.33 14.67 -0.23
CA ASP A 25 -6.65 14.89 0.39
C ASP A 25 -7.16 13.67 1.19
N ASN A 26 -6.29 13.07 2.01
CA ASN A 26 -6.54 11.86 2.80
C ASN A 26 -6.92 10.61 1.98
N ARG A 27 -6.64 10.59 0.67
CA ARG A 27 -6.87 9.44 -0.20
C ARG A 27 -5.54 8.90 -0.74
N PRO A 28 -5.39 7.57 -0.88
CA PRO A 28 -4.23 6.98 -1.55
C PRO A 28 -4.04 7.57 -2.94
N TYR A 29 -2.83 8.00 -3.23
CA TYR A 29 -2.48 8.73 -4.45
C TYR A 29 -1.29 8.11 -5.16
N GLU A 30 -0.23 7.80 -4.42
CA GLU A 30 0.98 7.16 -4.96
C GLU A 30 1.44 6.01 -4.07
N VAL A 31 2.03 4.98 -4.69
CA VAL A 31 2.50 3.77 -4.03
C VAL A 31 3.98 3.60 -4.31
N PHE A 32 4.78 3.53 -3.26
CA PHE A 32 6.22 3.29 -3.31
C PHE A 32 6.51 2.00 -2.55
N THR A 33 7.07 0.98 -3.21
CA THR A 33 7.28 -0.33 -2.54
C THR A 33 8.65 -0.90 -2.84
N GLY A 34 9.37 -1.32 -1.80
CA GLY A 34 10.68 -1.92 -1.97
C GLY A 34 11.02 -2.89 -0.84
N ARG A 35 12.11 -3.63 -1.06
CA ARG A 35 12.74 -4.46 -0.02
C ARG A 35 13.17 -3.58 1.15
N ALA A 36 12.97 -4.07 2.38
CA ALA A 36 13.41 -3.44 3.62
C ALA A 36 14.92 -3.62 3.87
N GLU A 37 15.74 -3.46 2.83
CA GLU A 37 17.19 -3.57 2.87
C GLU A 37 17.83 -2.19 2.66
N ASP A 38 18.95 -1.95 3.35
CA ASP A 38 19.76 -0.73 3.36
C ASP A 38 19.00 0.60 3.52
N MET A 39 18.36 1.08 2.45
CA MET A 39 17.69 2.38 2.37
C MET A 39 16.27 2.40 2.95
N PHE A 40 15.51 1.31 2.85
CA PHE A 40 14.18 1.22 3.47
C PHE A 40 14.23 0.73 4.91
N LYS A 41 15.42 0.67 5.51
CA LYS A 41 15.60 0.17 6.87
C LYS A 41 15.40 1.30 7.88
N PHE A 42 14.15 1.71 8.07
CA PHE A 42 13.78 2.64 9.12
C PHE A 42 13.00 1.95 10.25
N PRO A 43 13.10 2.47 11.49
CA PRO A 43 12.60 1.79 12.67
C PRO A 43 11.12 1.38 12.58
N GLU A 44 10.75 0.26 13.21
CA GLU A 44 9.39 -0.28 13.15
C GLU A 44 8.30 0.68 13.67
N TYR A 45 8.65 1.57 14.60
CA TYR A 45 7.72 2.55 15.14
C TYR A 45 7.23 3.58 14.10
N VAL A 46 7.95 3.70 12.97
CA VAL A 46 7.60 4.64 11.91
C VAL A 46 6.48 4.02 11.07
N THR A 47 5.27 4.49 11.29
CA THR A 47 4.06 4.09 10.56
C THR A 47 3.52 5.19 9.66
N LYS A 48 4.02 6.43 9.82
CA LYS A 48 3.62 7.61 9.05
C LYS A 48 4.82 8.48 8.75
N GLY A 49 4.69 9.31 7.72
CA GLY A 49 5.70 10.27 7.33
C GLY A 49 5.23 11.13 6.17
N TRP A 50 6.17 11.56 5.34
CA TRP A 50 5.90 12.37 4.17
C TRP A 50 6.76 11.93 2.99
N VAL A 51 6.14 11.84 1.82
CA VAL A 51 6.87 11.70 0.55
C VAL A 51 7.14 13.09 0.00
N ILE A 52 8.40 13.35 -0.35
CA ILE A 52 8.85 14.64 -0.89
C ILE A 52 9.37 14.40 -2.30
N LYS A 53 8.74 15.04 -3.28
CA LYS A 53 9.20 15.05 -4.66
C LYS A 53 10.24 16.15 -4.86
N VAL A 54 11.42 15.75 -5.29
CA VAL A 54 12.59 16.58 -5.59
C VAL A 54 12.94 16.40 -7.08
N LYS A 55 13.44 17.46 -7.74
CA LYS A 55 14.08 17.33 -9.05
C LYS A 55 15.58 17.24 -8.82
N ASP A 56 16.22 16.21 -9.36
CA ASP A 56 17.68 16.10 -9.30
C ASP A 56 18.37 17.01 -10.33
N GLU A 57 19.70 17.01 -10.31
CA GLU A 57 20.55 17.84 -11.17
C GLU A 57 20.35 17.55 -12.67
N GLU A 58 19.89 16.35 -13.01
CA GLU A 58 19.59 15.93 -14.38
C GLU A 58 18.13 16.24 -14.78
N GLY A 59 17.33 16.79 -13.86
CA GLY A 59 15.92 17.13 -14.06
C GLY A 59 14.96 15.96 -13.87
N ASN A 60 15.44 14.80 -13.42
CA ASN A 60 14.62 13.63 -13.13
C ASN A 60 13.90 13.80 -11.77
N ASN A 61 12.73 13.16 -11.64
CA ASN A 61 12.00 13.18 -10.37
C ASN A 61 12.60 12.15 -9.40
N ARG A 62 13.09 12.63 -8.26
CA ARG A 62 13.49 11.85 -7.08
C ARG A 62 12.41 11.96 -6.02
N TYR A 63 12.11 10.85 -5.34
CA TYR A 63 11.15 10.83 -4.23
C TYR A 63 11.86 10.45 -2.95
N ASP A 64 11.79 11.32 -1.95
CA ASP A 64 12.42 11.12 -0.65
C ASP A 64 11.34 10.84 0.40
N PHE A 65 11.69 10.12 1.46
CA PHE A 65 10.80 9.88 2.59
C PHE A 65 11.30 10.60 3.83
N GLN A 66 10.44 11.40 4.45
CA GLN A 66 10.72 12.08 5.70
C GLN A 66 9.81 11.54 6.80
N PHE A 67 10.36 11.32 7.99
CA PHE A 67 9.58 10.95 9.17
C PHE A 67 10.12 11.66 10.42
N LEU A 68 9.40 11.55 11.54
CA LEU A 68 9.86 12.02 12.84
C LEU A 68 10.40 10.85 13.64
N ASP A 69 11.57 11.01 14.23
CA ASP A 69 12.07 10.06 15.21
C ASP A 69 11.31 10.16 16.54
N ARG A 70 11.73 9.36 17.54
CA ARG A 70 11.08 9.33 18.86
C ARG A 70 11.21 10.64 19.64
N GLU A 71 12.18 11.48 19.30
CA GLU A 71 12.43 12.77 19.95
C GLU A 71 11.82 13.94 19.15
N GLY A 72 11.18 13.65 18.01
CA GLY A 72 10.52 14.63 17.15
C GLY A 72 11.44 15.29 16.13
N TYR A 73 12.67 14.80 15.94
CA TYR A 73 13.56 15.31 14.89
C TYR A 73 13.20 14.71 13.54
N ARG A 74 13.36 15.52 12.48
CA ARG A 74 13.10 15.10 11.11
C ARG A 74 14.26 14.26 10.60
N VAL A 75 13.95 13.03 10.18
CA VAL A 75 14.87 12.15 9.48
C VAL A 75 14.45 12.07 8.01
N LEU A 76 15.41 12.19 7.10
CA LEU A 76 15.19 12.12 5.65
C LEU A 76 15.92 10.90 5.07
N ILE A 77 15.20 10.13 4.27
CA ILE A 77 15.72 9.05 3.44
C ILE A 77 15.58 9.50 1.99
N GLU A 78 16.71 9.79 1.35
CA GLU A 78 16.71 10.25 -0.04
C GLU A 78 16.54 9.09 -1.02
N GLY A 79 15.67 9.22 -2.02
CA GLY A 79 15.62 8.33 -3.17
C GLY A 79 14.92 6.98 -2.94
N LEU A 80 13.69 6.99 -2.40
CA LEU A 80 12.80 5.81 -2.35
C LEU A 80 12.80 5.01 -3.66
N SER A 81 12.86 5.72 -4.80
CA SER A 81 12.87 5.13 -6.14
C SER A 81 14.09 4.28 -6.50
N ARG A 82 15.19 4.37 -5.73
CA ARG A 82 16.46 3.67 -6.03
C ARG A 82 16.45 2.19 -5.67
N SER A 83 15.66 1.79 -4.68
CA SER A 83 15.60 0.40 -4.20
C SER A 83 14.64 -0.48 -5.00
N PHE A 84 14.08 0.03 -6.09
CA PHE A 84 13.04 -0.69 -6.82
C PHE A 84 13.62 -1.49 -7.98
N ASN A 85 13.41 -2.81 -7.93
CA ASN A 85 13.51 -3.61 -9.15
C ASN A 85 12.48 -3.06 -10.17
N LYS A 86 12.94 -2.94 -11.43
CA LYS A 86 12.24 -2.31 -12.55
C LYS A 86 10.81 -2.83 -12.74
N GLU A 87 10.59 -4.11 -12.49
CA GLU A 87 9.28 -4.74 -12.67
C GLU A 87 8.25 -4.26 -11.66
N TYR A 88 8.54 -4.38 -10.36
CA TYR A 88 7.66 -3.86 -9.30
C TYR A 88 7.43 -2.35 -9.44
N TRP A 89 8.45 -1.62 -9.89
CA TRP A 89 8.32 -0.18 -10.12
C TRP A 89 7.31 0.16 -11.22
N ASN A 90 7.28 -0.63 -12.30
CA ASN A 90 6.30 -0.42 -13.37
C ASN A 90 4.87 -0.66 -12.87
N TYR A 91 4.65 -1.71 -12.08
CA TYR A 91 3.34 -1.95 -11.47
C TYR A 91 2.96 -0.87 -10.46
N ALA A 92 3.87 -0.47 -9.58
CA ALA A 92 3.64 0.61 -8.62
C ALA A 92 3.28 1.94 -9.32
N LYS A 93 3.95 2.27 -10.43
CA LYS A 93 3.60 3.42 -11.28
C LYS A 93 2.21 3.31 -11.90
N LEU A 94 1.83 2.12 -12.38
CA LEU A 94 0.52 1.87 -12.97
C LEU A 94 -0.58 2.01 -11.91
N ILE A 95 -0.42 1.37 -10.75
CA ILE A 95 -1.33 1.48 -9.60
C ILE A 95 -1.45 2.94 -9.16
N SER A 96 -0.32 3.64 -9.05
CA SER A 96 -0.31 5.08 -8.76
C SER A 96 -1.03 5.89 -9.83
N GLY A 97 -0.96 5.51 -11.12
CA GLY A 97 -1.74 6.15 -12.17
C GLY A 97 -3.24 5.98 -11.97
N VAL A 98 -3.67 4.76 -11.66
CA VAL A 98 -5.08 4.44 -11.37
C VAL A 98 -5.62 5.22 -10.17
N LEU A 99 -4.84 5.29 -9.08
CA LEU A 99 -5.17 6.08 -7.89
C LEU A 99 -5.29 7.58 -8.20
N ARG A 100 -4.33 8.13 -8.95
CA ARG A 100 -4.31 9.54 -9.37
C ARG A 100 -5.51 9.94 -10.21
N HIS A 101 -6.05 9.01 -11.00
CA HIS A 101 -7.27 9.23 -11.77
C HIS A 101 -8.56 9.08 -10.95
N GLY A 102 -8.45 8.87 -9.64
CA GLY A 102 -9.58 8.88 -8.71
C GLY A 102 -10.43 7.62 -8.76
N MET A 103 -9.89 6.49 -9.22
CA MET A 103 -10.59 5.22 -9.14
C MET A 103 -10.90 4.90 -7.65
N PRO A 104 -12.16 4.52 -7.31
CA PRO A 104 -12.50 4.13 -5.95
C PRO A 104 -11.61 3.01 -5.44
N ILE A 105 -11.15 3.13 -4.19
CA ILE A 105 -10.12 2.26 -3.61
C ILE A 105 -10.47 0.77 -3.66
N LEU A 106 -11.75 0.40 -3.53
CA LEU A 106 -12.20 -0.98 -3.69
C LEU A 106 -11.87 -1.54 -5.07
N TYR A 107 -12.20 -0.80 -6.14
CA TYR A 107 -11.89 -1.26 -7.50
C TYR A 107 -10.39 -1.31 -7.76
N VAL A 108 -9.60 -0.46 -7.12
CA VAL A 108 -8.13 -0.55 -7.18
C VAL A 108 -7.64 -1.82 -6.49
N VAL A 109 -8.17 -2.14 -5.31
CA VAL A 109 -7.87 -3.37 -4.58
C VAL A 109 -8.20 -4.60 -5.44
N ASP A 110 -9.41 -4.66 -6.00
CA ASP A 110 -9.87 -5.76 -6.84
C ASP A 110 -9.01 -5.89 -8.12
N LEU A 111 -8.64 -4.75 -8.73
CA LEU A 111 -7.77 -4.72 -9.91
C LEU A 111 -6.39 -5.31 -9.60
N VAL A 112 -5.78 -4.93 -8.46
CA VAL A 112 -4.45 -5.41 -8.06
C VAL A 112 -4.52 -6.89 -7.65
N GLU A 113 -5.58 -7.31 -6.98
CA GLU A 113 -5.80 -8.71 -6.58
C GLU A 113 -5.93 -9.62 -7.82
N GLY A 114 -6.66 -9.14 -8.84
CA GLY A 114 -6.86 -9.81 -10.12
C GLY A 114 -5.66 -9.85 -11.06
N LEU A 115 -4.53 -9.18 -10.73
CA LEU A 115 -3.30 -9.30 -11.52
C LEU A 115 -2.81 -10.75 -11.49
N ASN A 116 -2.86 -11.42 -12.65
CA ASN A 116 -2.31 -12.76 -12.81
C ASN A 116 -0.93 -12.65 -13.46
N VAL A 117 0.12 -12.89 -12.68
CA VAL A 117 1.51 -12.74 -13.09
C VAL A 117 2.16 -14.12 -13.01
N ALA A 118 3.02 -14.44 -13.98
CA ALA A 118 3.60 -15.78 -14.12
C ALA A 118 4.55 -16.13 -12.98
N GLU A 119 5.13 -15.10 -12.33
CA GLU A 119 6.14 -15.22 -11.31
C GLU A 119 5.55 -15.20 -9.89
N ASP A 120 5.80 -16.26 -9.11
CA ASP A 120 5.29 -16.42 -7.73
C ASP A 120 5.67 -15.28 -6.78
N TYR A 121 6.84 -14.68 -6.96
CA TYR A 121 7.29 -13.54 -6.14
C TYR A 121 6.49 -12.27 -6.41
N ILE A 122 5.91 -12.11 -7.60
CA ILE A 122 5.03 -10.98 -7.89
C ILE A 122 3.66 -11.24 -7.27
N ASN A 123 3.24 -12.51 -7.22
CA ASN A 123 2.01 -12.91 -6.54
C ASN A 123 2.05 -12.67 -5.02
N THR A 124 3.18 -12.88 -4.36
CA THR A 124 3.31 -12.54 -2.92
C THR A 124 3.50 -11.03 -2.69
N TRP A 125 4.21 -10.33 -3.58
CA TRP A 125 4.27 -8.86 -3.58
C TRP A 125 2.90 -8.20 -3.75
N LYS A 126 2.10 -8.62 -4.74
CA LYS A 126 0.77 -8.02 -4.99
C LYS A 126 -0.13 -8.17 -3.77
N ASN A 127 -0.06 -9.30 -3.06
CA ASN A 127 -0.81 -9.51 -1.82
C ASN A 127 -0.38 -8.51 -0.74
N GLY A 128 0.91 -8.20 -0.65
CA GLY A 128 1.43 -7.10 0.18
C GLY A 128 0.82 -5.74 -0.17
N VAL A 129 0.79 -5.39 -1.45
CA VAL A 129 0.20 -4.13 -1.94
C VAL A 129 -1.30 -4.07 -1.69
N VAL A 130 -2.03 -5.15 -1.97
CA VAL A 130 -3.47 -5.27 -1.68
C VAL A 130 -3.74 -4.99 -0.20
N ARG A 131 -2.96 -5.58 0.72
CA ARG A 131 -3.09 -5.33 2.16
C ARG A 131 -2.84 -3.88 2.52
N ALA A 132 -1.81 -3.26 1.93
CA ALA A 132 -1.52 -1.86 2.17
C ALA A 132 -2.67 -0.95 1.71
N LEU A 133 -3.30 -1.25 0.57
CA LEU A 133 -4.42 -0.48 0.04
C LEU A 133 -5.73 -0.74 0.80
N LYS A 134 -5.97 -1.97 1.28
CA LYS A 134 -7.16 -2.33 2.07
C LYS A 134 -7.30 -1.50 3.36
N GLN A 135 -6.19 -1.02 3.94
CA GLN A 135 -6.21 -0.11 5.10
C GLN A 135 -6.91 1.24 4.84
N PHE A 136 -7.12 1.60 3.57
CA PHE A 136 -7.79 2.84 3.18
C PHE A 136 -9.22 2.63 2.69
N VAL A 137 -9.71 1.40 2.72
CA VAL A 137 -11.13 1.10 2.49
C VAL A 137 -11.90 1.57 3.72
N PRO A 138 -12.90 2.46 3.59
CA PRO A 138 -13.67 2.92 4.74
C PRO A 138 -14.38 1.78 5.46
N ASP A 139 -14.38 1.82 6.79
CA ASP A 139 -15.12 0.86 7.60
C ASP A 139 -16.62 0.85 7.24
N GLY A 140 -17.20 -0.35 7.23
CA GLY A 140 -18.60 -0.57 6.84
C GLY A 140 -18.83 -0.64 5.34
N THR A 141 -17.80 -0.44 4.51
CA THR A 141 -17.90 -0.66 3.06
C THR A 141 -18.25 -2.12 2.79
N GLN A 142 -19.30 -2.35 2.00
CA GLN A 142 -19.71 -3.71 1.63
C GLN A 142 -18.73 -4.32 0.62
N ALA A 143 -18.33 -5.57 0.85
CA ALA A 143 -17.51 -6.30 -0.11
C ALA A 143 -18.33 -6.58 -1.38
N ALA A 144 -17.77 -6.25 -2.54
CA ALA A 144 -18.46 -6.49 -3.80
C ALA A 144 -18.54 -8.00 -4.07
N ASN A 145 -19.74 -8.47 -4.45
CA ASN A 145 -19.99 -9.77 -5.08
C ASN A 145 -19.53 -11.03 -4.30
N SER A 146 -19.42 -10.96 -2.97
CA SER A 146 -18.97 -12.10 -2.16
C SER A 146 -19.95 -12.38 -1.01
N ALA A 147 -20.59 -13.55 -1.06
CA ALA A 147 -21.35 -14.06 0.08
C ALA A 147 -20.40 -14.54 1.18
N CYS A 148 -20.81 -14.43 2.44
CA CYS A 148 -19.99 -14.91 3.57
C CYS A 148 -19.71 -16.42 3.42
N PRO A 149 -18.45 -16.88 3.42
CA PRO A 149 -18.15 -18.30 3.25
C PRO A 149 -18.60 -19.16 4.43
N ASN A 150 -18.76 -18.57 5.62
CA ASN A 150 -19.19 -19.29 6.83
C ASN A 150 -20.72 -19.44 6.98
N CYS A 151 -21.51 -18.40 6.66
CA CYS A 151 -22.96 -18.40 6.87
C CYS A 151 -23.79 -18.11 5.62
N ASN A 152 -23.13 -17.96 4.47
CA ASN A 152 -23.73 -17.74 3.15
C ASN A 152 -24.61 -16.49 3.03
N ASP A 153 -24.45 -15.52 3.93
CA ASP A 153 -25.14 -14.23 3.84
C ASP A 153 -24.59 -13.43 2.63
N PRO A 154 -25.43 -13.08 1.64
CA PRO A 154 -25.00 -12.37 0.43
C PRO A 154 -24.48 -10.95 0.70
N ASP A 155 -24.93 -10.31 1.79
CA ASP A 155 -24.59 -8.92 2.13
C ASP A 155 -23.86 -8.84 3.49
N GLY A 156 -23.43 -9.99 4.00
CA GLY A 156 -22.85 -10.13 5.33
C GLY A 156 -21.45 -9.51 5.44
N LEU A 157 -20.66 -9.57 4.36
CA LEU A 157 -19.25 -9.18 4.35
C LEU A 157 -19.07 -7.66 4.20
N ILE A 158 -18.42 -7.06 5.19
CA ILE A 158 -18.04 -5.64 5.24
C ILE A 158 -16.56 -5.50 5.57
N TYR A 159 -15.94 -4.41 5.12
CA TYR A 159 -14.58 -4.05 5.54
C TYR A 159 -14.60 -3.39 6.91
N LYS A 160 -13.66 -3.78 7.77
CA LYS A 160 -13.37 -3.12 9.04
C LYS A 160 -11.88 -3.24 9.35
N GLU A 161 -11.23 -2.10 9.59
CA GLU A 161 -9.78 -2.03 9.89
C GLU A 161 -8.91 -2.75 8.84
N GLY A 162 -9.36 -2.75 7.58
CA GLY A 162 -8.68 -3.43 6.46
C GLY A 162 -8.93 -4.94 6.36
N CYS A 163 -9.70 -5.55 7.25
CA CYS A 163 -10.13 -6.94 7.17
C CYS A 163 -11.57 -7.08 6.65
N LEU A 164 -11.91 -8.21 6.03
CA LEU A 164 -13.30 -8.58 5.78
C LEU A 164 -13.91 -9.17 7.05
N ILE A 165 -15.07 -8.67 7.47
CA ILE A 165 -15.83 -9.18 8.61
C ILE A 165 -17.27 -9.43 8.17
N CYS A 166 -17.83 -10.58 8.55
CA CYS A 166 -19.25 -10.85 8.39
C CYS A 166 -20.05 -10.30 9.57
N LYS A 167 -20.94 -9.34 9.32
CA LYS A 167 -21.82 -8.75 10.34
C LYS A 167 -22.85 -9.73 10.92
N SER A 168 -23.10 -10.86 10.25
CA SER A 168 -24.15 -11.82 10.60
C SER A 168 -23.66 -13.01 11.41
N CYS A 169 -22.41 -13.45 11.22
CA CYS A 169 -21.84 -14.60 11.94
C CYS A 169 -20.48 -14.36 12.58
N GLY A 170 -19.89 -13.17 12.42
CA GLY A 170 -18.58 -12.83 12.99
C GLY A 170 -17.39 -13.47 12.28
N TYR A 171 -17.58 -14.12 11.12
CA TYR A 171 -16.46 -14.56 10.27
C TYR A 171 -15.53 -13.39 9.97
N SER A 172 -14.23 -13.61 10.04
CA SER A 172 -13.23 -12.58 9.71
C SER A 172 -12.12 -13.16 8.85
N GLU A 173 -11.74 -12.44 7.82
CA GLU A 173 -10.61 -12.73 6.96
C GLU A 173 -9.70 -11.50 6.90
N CYS A 174 -8.53 -11.62 7.54
CA CYS A 174 -7.45 -10.66 7.48
C CYS A 174 -6.33 -11.30 6.66
N GLY A 175 -5.98 -10.69 5.52
CA GLY A 175 -4.81 -11.08 4.73
C GLY A 175 -3.53 -10.53 5.32
#